data_AF-A0A969Q149-F1
#
_entry.id   AF-A0A969Q149-F1
#
_cell.length_a   1.000
_cell.length_b   1.000
_cell.length_c   1.000
_cell.angle_alpha   90.00
_cell.angle_beta   90.00
_cell.angle_gamma   90.00
#
_symmetry.space_group_name_H-M   'P 1'
#
loop_
_entity.id
_entity.type
_entity.pdbx_description
1 polymer ?
#
loop_
_entity_poly.entity_id
_entity_poly.type
_entity_poly.pdbx_seq_one_letter_code
_entity_poly.pdbx_strand_id
1 'polypeptide(L)'
;MPFAIQEDMLTGSTPLQQFQAAHALGVQGVEVWAEGLHERVMPLMHAAQETDVKLRRSTWGRSQATSVKSAMSANEPLSGCAWR
;
A
#
# COMPACT_ATOMS: atom_id res chain seq x y z
N MET A 1 3.28 -11.68 -14.76
CA MET A 1 3.38 -10.69 -13.67
C MET A 1 2.15 -9.80 -13.73
N PRO A 2 1.43 -9.54 -12.63
CA PRO A 2 0.28 -8.64 -12.65
C PRO A 2 0.73 -7.23 -13.06
N PHE A 3 0.05 -6.64 -14.04
CA PHE A 3 0.34 -5.32 -14.58
C PHE A 3 -0.03 -4.22 -13.56
N ALA A 4 0.84 -3.22 -13.43
CA ALA A 4 0.60 -2.05 -12.60
C ALA A 4 0.85 -0.78 -13.41
N ILE A 5 0.14 0.28 -13.06
CA ILE A 5 0.22 1.59 -13.71
C ILE A 5 0.75 2.64 -12.73
N GLN A 6 1.55 3.57 -13.22
CA GLN A 6 2.14 4.62 -12.39
C GLN A 6 1.08 5.68 -12.03
N GLU A 7 1.12 6.19 -10.78
CA GLU A 7 0.07 7.07 -10.25
C GLU A 7 -0.14 8.38 -11.04
N ASP A 8 0.90 8.87 -11.71
CA ASP A 8 0.88 10.08 -12.55
C ASP A 8 0.24 9.85 -13.93
N MET A 9 0.05 8.60 -14.33
CA MET A 9 -0.69 8.23 -15.55
C MET A 9 -2.20 8.13 -15.31
N LEU A 10 -2.64 8.17 -14.05
CA LEU A 10 -4.05 8.05 -13.67
C LEU A 10 -4.68 9.42 -13.49
N THR A 11 -5.93 9.56 -13.93
CA THR A 11 -6.73 10.75 -13.67
C THR A 11 -7.31 10.71 -12.25
N GLY A 12 -7.48 11.89 -11.64
CA GLY A 12 -8.06 12.03 -10.31
C GLY A 12 -7.22 12.92 -9.40
N SER A 13 -7.91 13.66 -8.53
CA SER A 13 -7.31 14.59 -7.57
C SER A 13 -7.07 13.95 -6.21
N THR A 14 -7.56 12.72 -5.99
CA THR A 14 -7.39 11.98 -4.75
C THR A 14 -6.90 10.55 -5.02
N PRO A 15 -6.20 9.91 -4.06
CA PRO A 15 -5.80 8.51 -4.17
C PRO A 15 -6.96 7.57 -4.52
N LEU A 16 -8.12 7.77 -3.91
CA LEU A 16 -9.30 6.95 -4.20
C LEU A 16 -9.74 7.06 -5.66
N GLN A 17 -9.80 8.29 -6.20
CA GLN A 17 -10.17 8.49 -7.61
C GLN A 17 -9.19 7.83 -8.56
N GLN A 18 -7.89 7.92 -8.27
CA GLN A 18 -6.86 7.28 -9.08
C GLN A 18 -6.99 5.75 -9.06
N PHE A 19 -7.23 5.15 -7.88
CA PHE A 19 -7.44 3.71 -7.75
C PHE A 19 -8.74 3.23 -8.42
N GLN A 20 -9.81 4.04 -8.36
CA GLN A 20 -11.03 3.77 -9.11
C GLN A 20 -10.80 3.82 -10.63
N ALA A 21 -9.99 4.77 -11.11
CA ALA A 21 -9.58 4.83 -12.50
C ALA A 21 -8.76 3.60 -12.90
N ALA A 22 -7.82 3.15 -12.06
CA ALA A 22 -7.04 1.94 -12.29
C ALA A 22 -7.92 0.67 -12.36
N HIS A 23 -8.89 0.55 -11.46
CA HIS A 23 -9.87 -0.54 -11.48
C HIS A 23 -10.70 -0.52 -12.77
N ALA A 24 -11.18 0.65 -13.20
CA ALA A 24 -11.94 0.81 -14.45
C ALA A 24 -11.12 0.43 -15.71
N LEU A 25 -9.80 0.59 -15.66
CA LEU A 25 -8.87 0.17 -16.71
C LEU A 25 -8.53 -1.34 -16.66
N GLY A 26 -9.02 -2.08 -15.65
CA GLY A 26 -8.71 -3.49 -15.45
C GLY A 26 -7.28 -3.76 -14.97
N VAL A 27 -6.61 -2.75 -14.41
CA VAL A 27 -5.25 -2.85 -13.91
C VAL A 27 -5.26 -3.39 -12.48
N GLN A 28 -4.32 -4.27 -12.15
CA GLN A 28 -4.31 -5.01 -10.87
C GLN A 28 -3.50 -4.30 -9.78
N GLY A 29 -2.80 -3.21 -10.11
CA GLY A 29 -2.09 -2.41 -9.14
C GLY A 29 -1.73 -1.00 -9.60
N VAL A 30 -1.45 -0.14 -8.64
CA VAL A 30 -0.96 1.23 -8.84
C VAL A 30 0.41 1.36 -8.22
N GLU A 31 1.36 1.88 -8.98
CA GLU A 31 2.71 2.21 -8.51
C GLU A 31 2.78 3.67 -8.06
N VAL A 32 3.09 3.88 -6.79
CA VAL A 32 3.23 5.22 -6.19
C VAL A 32 4.69 5.59 -5.96
N TRP A 33 4.98 6.87 -6.00
CA TRP A 33 6.29 7.42 -5.67
C TRP A 33 6.61 7.25 -4.18
N ALA A 34 7.90 7.11 -3.89
CA ALA A 34 8.37 6.99 -2.51
C ALA A 34 8.36 8.35 -1.77
N GLU A 35 8.41 9.45 -2.51
CA GLU A 35 8.41 10.81 -1.95
C GLU A 35 7.07 11.14 -1.29
N GLY A 36 7.10 11.66 -0.05
CA GLY A 36 5.88 11.95 0.73
C GLY A 36 5.04 10.72 1.10
N LEU A 37 5.52 9.50 0.86
CA LEU A 37 4.71 8.28 1.05
C LEU A 37 4.18 8.16 2.48
N HIS A 38 4.98 8.51 3.49
CA HIS A 38 4.61 8.43 4.90
C HIS A 38 3.35 9.23 5.27
N GLU A 39 3.12 10.38 4.63
CA GLU A 39 1.93 11.21 4.82
C GLU A 39 0.71 10.65 4.08
N ARG A 40 0.95 9.82 3.06
CA ARG A 40 -0.05 9.32 2.12
C ARG A 40 -0.40 7.84 2.33
N VAL A 41 0.29 7.12 3.25
CA VAL A 41 0.08 5.66 3.46
C VAL A 41 -1.38 5.34 3.75
N MET A 42 -1.99 6.02 4.73
CA MET A 42 -3.37 5.74 5.14
C MET A 42 -4.38 5.91 4.00
N PRO A 43 -4.43 7.05 3.28
CA PRO A 43 -5.37 7.20 2.17
C PRO A 43 -5.07 6.26 1.00
N LEU A 44 -3.80 5.90 0.75
CA LEU A 44 -3.42 4.94 -0.28
C LEU A 44 -3.86 3.51 0.07
N MET A 45 -3.71 3.09 1.33
CA MET A 45 -4.18 1.79 1.80
C MET A 45 -5.70 1.70 1.76
N HIS A 46 -6.39 2.77 2.18
CA HIS A 46 -7.85 2.84 2.09
C HIS A 46 -8.34 2.70 0.64
N ALA A 47 -7.74 3.46 -0.28
CA ALA A 47 -8.07 3.38 -1.71
C ALA A 47 -7.82 1.99 -2.29
N ALA A 48 -6.71 1.34 -1.94
CA ALA A 48 -6.40 -0.03 -2.35
C ALA A 48 -7.45 -1.03 -1.86
N GLN A 49 -7.89 -0.89 -0.62
CA GLN A 49 -8.89 -1.77 -0.02
C GLN A 49 -10.27 -1.59 -0.65
N GLU A 50 -10.69 -0.35 -0.92
CA GLU A 50 -12.02 -0.07 -1.50
C GLU A 50 -12.17 -0.51 -2.96
N THR A 51 -11.06 -0.61 -3.69
CA THR A 51 -11.06 -0.86 -5.13
C THR A 51 -10.55 -2.24 -5.52
N ASP A 52 -10.06 -3.03 -4.55
CA ASP A 52 -9.35 -4.30 -4.78
C ASP A 52 -8.12 -4.17 -5.73
N VAL A 53 -7.56 -2.96 -5.82
CA VAL A 53 -6.37 -2.66 -6.62
C VAL A 53 -5.15 -2.62 -5.71
N LYS A 54 -4.08 -3.34 -6.08
CA LYS A 54 -2.90 -3.48 -5.22
C LYS A 54 -2.06 -2.21 -5.22
N LEU A 55 -1.77 -1.68 -4.04
CA LEU A 55 -0.74 -0.65 -3.87
C LEU A 55 0.66 -1.26 -4.07
N ARG A 56 1.46 -0.64 -4.94
CA ARG A 56 2.87 -0.97 -5.17
C ARG A 56 3.72 0.27 -5.00
N ARG A 57 4.92 0.08 -4.45
CA ARG A 57 5.90 1.16 -4.32
C ARG A 57 6.81 1.16 -5.55
N SER A 58 6.99 2.32 -6.18
CA SER A 58 7.98 2.49 -7.23
C SER A 58 9.40 2.31 -6.67
N THR A 59 10.20 1.48 -7.33
CA THR A 59 11.61 1.22 -7.00
C THR A 59 12.57 2.24 -7.60
N TRP A 60 12.09 3.13 -8.48
CA TRP A 60 12.92 4.12 -9.19
C TRP A 60 13.06 5.47 -8.45
N GLY A 61 12.65 5.54 -7.18
CA GLY A 61 12.91 6.68 -6.29
C GLY A 61 14.10 6.43 -5.36
N ARG A 62 14.94 7.44 -5.11
CA ARG A 62 16.01 7.39 -4.08
C ARG A 62 15.40 6.92 -2.76
N SER A 63 15.69 5.68 -2.40
CA SER A 63 15.20 5.08 -1.16
C SER A 63 15.90 5.75 0.01
N GLN A 64 15.28 6.75 0.64
CA GLN A 64 15.56 7.00 2.05
C GLN A 64 14.94 5.83 2.81
N ALA A 65 15.79 4.87 3.19
CA ALA A 65 15.41 3.74 4.00
C ALA A 65 15.13 4.21 5.43
N THR A 66 13.89 4.63 5.71
CA THR A 66 13.47 4.83 7.08
C THR A 66 13.10 3.47 7.67
N SER A 67 14.02 2.93 8.47
CA SER A 67 13.79 1.73 9.29
C SER A 67 12.67 2.00 10.27
N VAL A 68 11.47 1.48 10.01
CA VAL A 68 10.42 1.42 11.04
C VAL A 68 10.65 0.12 11.81
N LYS A 69 11.41 0.21 12.90
CA LYS A 69 11.45 -0.84 13.92
C LYS A 69 10.08 -0.96 14.57
N SER A 70 9.48 -2.14 14.42
CA SER A 70 8.65 -2.85 15.40
C SER A 70 7.61 -2.04 16.18
N ALA A 71 6.35 -2.16 15.79
CA ALA A 71 5.22 -1.94 16.68
C ALA A 71 4.09 -2.92 16.32
N MET A 72 4.29 -4.20 16.62
CA MET A 72 3.21 -5.21 16.73
C MET A 72 3.79 -6.53 17.25
N SER A 73 3.95 -6.61 18.57
CA SER A 73 3.91 -7.90 19.30
C SER A 73 3.51 -7.64 20.74
N ALA A 74 2.36 -6.97 20.92
CA ALA A 74 1.61 -6.99 22.16
C ALA A 74 0.28 -7.69 21.85
N ASN A 75 0.32 -9.01 21.74
CA ASN A 75 -0.87 -9.84 21.79
C ASN A 75 -0.45 -11.22 22.30
N GLU A 76 -0.25 -11.33 23.61
CA GLU A 76 -0.22 -12.64 24.29
C GLU A 76 -1.65 -13.18 24.33
N PRO A 77 -1.94 -14.35 23.74
CA PRO A 77 -2.97 -15.21 24.27
C PRO A 77 -2.35 -16.10 25.34
N LEU A 78 -2.64 -15.82 26.61
CA LEU A 78 -2.49 -16.81 27.68
C LEU A 78 -3.48 -17.95 27.39
N SER A 79 -2.98 -19.03 26.79
CA SER A 79 -3.68 -20.29 26.65
C SER A 79 -2.68 -21.45 26.71
N GLY A 80 -2.59 -22.04 27.90
CA GLY A 80 -2.77 -23.48 28.10
C GLY A 80 -1.79 -24.48 27.48
N CYS A 81 -1.18 -25.24 28.40
CA CYS A 81 -0.84 -26.68 28.31
C CYS A 81 0.59 -27.10 27.89
N ALA A 82 1.26 -27.72 28.88
CA ALA A 82 2.24 -28.82 28.83
C ALA A 82 3.52 -28.57 27.99
N TRP A 83 4.74 -28.90 28.44
CA TRP A 83 5.23 -30.21 28.82
C TRP A 83 6.46 -30.10 29.76
N ARG A 84 6.57 -31.10 30.65
CA ARG A 84 7.66 -31.46 31.58
C ARG A 84 7.72 -30.76 32.93
#